data_AF-A0A6J7U3N8-F1
#
_entry.id   AF-A0A6J7U3N8-F1
#
_cell.length_a   1.000
_cell.length_b   1.000
_cell.length_c   1.000
_cell.angle_alpha   90.00
_cell.angle_beta   90.00
_cell.angle_gamma   90.00
#
_symmetry.space_group_name_H-M   'P 1'
#
loop_
_entity.id
_entity.type
_entity.pdbx_description
1 polymer ?
#
loop_
_entity_poly.entity_id
_entity_poly.type
_entity_poly.pdbx_seq_one_letter_code
_entity_poly.pdbx_strand_id
1 'polypeptide(L)'
;MAARRGLIEERAEAGSVGARRALDGMRNLNVQLAASQLGISVVSLMLGWLIEPVVGSAFESLFGLTALPESVSNALGLAIGLIIIALVHMVVGEMVPKSLALSAPEAVAIALAPVHRLVVGLVRPAVAGLYWLARIGTRLVGVEPADELAQAHTAPELAVMVAESRAGGELQLTEHELLVGALGFLQIQVSEVMAPRQHLVTVPNTATVAQAEELVHQSGHSRVLVLGAAPDQVTGFLHAKDLIAVSPELRSGLLPPGIVRVALSVKSDDRLEDLMQKMRRTRRHVAVVMDHGQLFGLVTLEDILEAIVGEISDESDGGPRVQRGLREADREGEAYRREAGQTSGDADQ
;
A
#
# COMPACT_ATOMS: atom_id res chain seq x y z
N MET A 1 9.56 12.80 -9.11
CA MET A 1 9.78 11.90 -7.95
C MET A 1 10.40 12.62 -6.76
N ALA A 2 11.41 13.49 -6.93
CA ALA A 2 12.01 14.22 -5.79
C ALA A 2 11.18 15.40 -5.23
N ALA A 3 10.12 15.84 -5.92
CA ALA A 3 9.30 16.97 -5.49
C ALA A 3 8.22 16.52 -4.49
N ARG A 4 8.12 17.21 -3.36
CA ARG A 4 7.09 16.94 -2.34
C ARG A 4 5.71 17.36 -2.84
N ARG A 5 4.79 16.41 -2.89
CA ARG A 5 3.44 16.59 -3.43
C ARG A 5 2.64 17.67 -2.68
N GLY A 6 2.65 17.64 -1.35
CA GLY A 6 1.88 18.59 -0.52
C GLY A 6 2.24 20.06 -0.78
N LEU A 7 3.52 20.38 -1.01
CA LEU A 7 3.94 21.76 -1.34
C LEU A 7 3.49 22.23 -2.74
N ILE A 8 3.24 21.29 -3.65
CA ILE A 8 2.70 21.60 -4.98
C ILE A 8 1.17 21.75 -4.89
N GLU A 9 0.49 20.93 -4.08
CA GLU A 9 -0.94 21.05 -3.77
C GLU A 9 -1.26 22.42 -3.16
N GLU A 10 -0.53 22.83 -2.11
CA GLU A 10 -0.68 24.16 -1.50
C GLU A 10 -0.58 25.31 -2.55
N ARG A 11 0.40 25.23 -3.46
CA ARG A 11 0.55 26.23 -4.53
C ARG A 11 -0.54 26.14 -5.61
N ALA A 12 -1.10 24.97 -5.85
CA ALA A 12 -2.18 24.76 -6.82
C ALA A 12 -3.51 25.32 -6.29
N GLU A 13 -3.75 25.18 -4.99
CA GLU A 13 -4.86 25.78 -4.25
C GLU A 13 -4.74 27.30 -4.21
N ALA A 14 -3.52 27.82 -4.01
CA ALA A 14 -3.20 29.25 -4.14
C ALA A 14 -3.34 29.81 -5.58
N GLY A 15 -3.77 29.00 -6.55
CA GLY A 15 -4.13 29.43 -7.90
C GLY A 15 -3.03 29.26 -8.96
N SER A 16 -1.89 28.62 -8.63
CA SER A 16 -0.83 28.40 -9.62
C SER A 16 -1.22 27.37 -10.67
N VAL A 17 -1.31 27.81 -11.93
CA VAL A 17 -1.61 26.93 -13.07
C VAL A 17 -0.46 25.94 -13.32
N GLY A 18 0.79 26.33 -13.06
CA GLY A 18 1.95 25.44 -13.16
C GLY A 18 1.88 24.31 -12.14
N ALA A 19 1.47 24.60 -10.91
CA ALA A 19 1.31 23.61 -9.86
C ALA A 19 0.19 22.61 -10.16
N ARG A 20 -0.97 23.07 -10.64
CA ARG A 20 -2.05 22.16 -11.11
C ARG A 20 -1.58 21.22 -12.21
N ARG A 21 -0.82 21.74 -13.19
CA ARG A 21 -0.28 20.92 -14.28
C ARG A 21 0.80 19.95 -13.81
N ALA A 22 1.60 20.32 -12.82
CA ALA A 22 2.58 19.43 -12.20
C ALA A 22 1.88 18.26 -11.50
N LEU A 23 0.80 18.52 -10.76
CA LEU A 23 -0.01 17.48 -10.09
C LEU A 23 -0.68 16.52 -11.07
N ASP A 24 -1.31 17.05 -12.13
CA ASP A 24 -1.87 16.23 -13.21
C ASP A 24 -0.81 15.30 -13.82
N GLY A 25 0.42 15.81 -13.91
CA GLY A 25 1.56 15.09 -14.41
C GLY A 25 2.02 13.94 -13.52
N MET A 26 2.10 14.21 -12.21
CA MET A 26 2.47 13.23 -11.19
C MET A 26 1.50 12.04 -11.13
N ARG A 27 0.24 12.22 -11.57
CA ARG A 27 -0.75 11.13 -11.66
C ARG A 27 -0.48 10.13 -12.79
N ASN A 28 0.26 10.52 -13.83
CA ASN A 28 0.47 9.71 -15.03
C ASN A 28 1.96 9.59 -15.39
N LEU A 29 2.79 9.17 -14.42
CA LEU A 29 4.25 9.08 -14.57
C LEU A 29 4.66 8.24 -15.78
N ASN A 30 3.98 7.12 -16.06
CA ASN A 30 4.32 6.24 -17.19
C ASN A 30 4.24 6.96 -18.54
N VAL A 31 3.19 7.75 -18.77
CA VAL A 31 3.04 8.53 -20.01
C VAL A 31 4.10 9.62 -20.11
N GLN A 32 4.46 10.24 -18.98
CA GLN A 32 5.53 11.24 -18.95
C GLN A 32 6.88 10.62 -19.27
N LEU A 33 7.20 9.46 -18.67
CA LEU A 33 8.44 8.72 -18.90
C LEU A 33 8.56 8.27 -20.36
N ALA A 34 7.46 7.73 -20.93
CA ALA A 34 7.44 7.34 -22.33
C ALA A 34 7.64 8.54 -23.27
N ALA A 35 6.99 9.67 -23.00
CA ALA A 35 7.14 10.89 -23.79
C ALA A 35 8.56 11.48 -23.68
N SER A 36 9.17 11.49 -22.50
CA SER A 36 10.55 11.93 -22.32
C SER A 36 11.54 11.02 -23.05
N GLN A 37 11.34 9.69 -23.00
CA GLN A 37 12.21 8.74 -23.67
C GLN A 37 12.16 8.89 -25.20
N LEU A 38 10.97 9.12 -25.76
CA LEU A 38 10.83 9.45 -27.17
C LEU A 38 11.51 10.77 -27.51
N GLY A 39 11.37 11.79 -26.65
CA GLY A 39 12.06 13.06 -26.83
C GLY A 39 13.59 12.90 -26.88
N ILE A 40 14.15 12.12 -25.96
CA ILE A 40 15.59 11.79 -25.93
C ILE A 40 16.00 11.10 -27.22
N SER A 41 15.25 10.07 -27.65
CA SER A 41 15.54 9.35 -28.90
C SER A 41 15.53 10.27 -30.13
N VAL A 42 14.54 11.17 -30.23
CA VAL A 42 14.45 12.13 -31.34
C VAL A 42 15.62 13.10 -31.33
N VAL A 43 15.95 13.68 -30.18
CA VAL A 43 17.08 14.62 -30.05
C VAL A 43 18.40 13.93 -30.38
N SER A 44 18.62 12.71 -29.91
CA SER A 44 19.82 11.91 -30.22
C SER A 44 19.95 11.62 -31.72
N LEU A 45 18.85 11.28 -32.39
CA LEU A 45 18.85 11.07 -33.85
C LEU A 45 19.10 12.38 -34.62
N MET A 46 18.47 13.48 -34.20
CA MET A 46 18.69 14.79 -34.81
C MET A 46 20.13 15.26 -34.66
N LEU A 47 20.74 15.07 -33.49
CA LEU A 47 22.16 15.35 -33.27
C LEU A 47 23.02 14.50 -34.21
N GLY A 48 22.75 13.19 -34.30
CA GLY A 48 23.44 12.29 -35.24
C GLY A 48 23.43 12.81 -36.68
N TRP A 49 22.29 13.33 -37.13
CA TRP A 49 22.15 13.90 -38.48
C TRP A 49 22.83 15.26 -38.64
N LEU A 50 22.86 16.09 -37.59
CA LEU A 50 23.44 17.44 -37.62
C LEU A 50 24.97 17.44 -37.44
N ILE A 51 25.56 16.34 -36.97
CA ILE A 51 27.01 16.23 -36.71
C ILE A 51 27.84 16.40 -38.00
N GLU A 52 27.46 15.74 -39.09
CA GLU A 52 28.23 15.76 -40.34
C GLU A 52 28.45 17.18 -40.92
N PRO A 53 27.42 18.04 -41.07
CA PRO A 53 27.61 19.40 -41.60
C PRO A 53 28.31 20.37 -40.63
N VAL A 54 28.12 20.20 -39.32
CA VAL A 54 28.70 21.10 -38.29
C VAL A 54 30.18 20.82 -38.10
N VAL A 55 30.58 19.55 -38.13
CA VAL A 55 31.96 19.16 -37.87
C VAL A 55 32.85 19.36 -39.09
N GLY A 56 32.39 19.04 -40.31
CA GLY A 56 33.17 19.25 -41.52
C GLY A 56 33.58 20.72 -41.72
N SER A 57 32.63 21.64 -41.55
CA SER A 57 32.87 23.08 -41.75
C SER A 57 33.69 23.73 -40.61
N ALA A 58 33.49 23.31 -39.37
CA ALA A 58 34.23 23.85 -38.22
C ALA A 58 35.68 23.34 -38.18
N PHE A 59 35.93 22.09 -38.57
CA PHE A 59 37.25 21.47 -38.44
C PHE A 59 38.24 21.97 -39.50
N GLU A 60 37.80 22.16 -40.75
CA GLU A 60 38.60 22.76 -41.82
C GLU A 60 39.04 24.20 -41.47
N SER A 61 38.14 24.98 -40.86
CA SER A 61 38.40 26.37 -40.48
C SER A 61 39.31 26.52 -39.24
N LEU A 62 39.30 25.56 -38.30
CA LEU A 62 40.00 25.71 -37.01
C LEU A 62 41.41 25.13 -37.01
N PHE A 63 41.65 24.05 -37.77
CA PHE A 63 42.92 23.31 -37.70
C PHE A 63 43.83 23.47 -38.91
N GLY A 64 43.36 24.04 -40.03
CA GLY A 64 44.22 24.36 -41.18
C GLY A 64 45.07 23.18 -41.68
N LEU A 65 44.56 21.96 -41.56
CA LEU A 65 45.27 20.71 -41.84
C LEU A 65 45.32 20.44 -43.35
N THR A 66 46.02 21.29 -44.10
CA THR A 66 46.26 21.12 -45.55
C THR A 66 47.31 20.06 -45.89
N ALA A 67 47.88 19.38 -44.88
CA ALA A 67 49.00 18.46 -45.04
C ALA A 67 48.64 16.96 -44.88
N LEU A 68 47.39 16.62 -44.56
CA LEU A 68 46.93 15.23 -44.42
C LEU A 68 46.07 14.81 -45.62
N PRO A 69 46.02 13.50 -45.96
CA PRO A 69 45.03 12.98 -46.90
C PRO A 69 43.61 13.32 -46.44
N GLU A 70 42.75 13.78 -47.35
CA GLU A 70 41.37 14.22 -47.05
C GLU A 70 40.58 13.19 -46.24
N SER A 71 40.74 11.90 -46.53
CA SER A 71 40.07 10.81 -45.82
C SER A 71 40.44 10.74 -44.33
N VAL A 72 41.70 11.01 -43.98
CA VAL A 72 42.19 10.98 -42.60
C VAL A 72 41.78 12.25 -41.85
N SER A 73 41.86 13.41 -42.51
CA SER A 73 41.39 14.68 -41.95
C SER A 73 39.90 14.64 -41.61
N ASN A 74 39.08 14.13 -42.52
CA ASN A 74 37.63 14.01 -42.33
C ASN A 74 37.26 13.02 -41.23
N ALA A 75 37.93 11.86 -41.17
CA ALA A 75 37.68 10.87 -40.12
C ALA A 75 38.07 11.40 -38.74
N LEU A 76 39.21 12.10 -38.62
CA LEU A 76 39.68 12.67 -37.36
C LEU A 76 38.80 13.85 -36.92
N GLY A 77 38.40 14.69 -37.87
CA GLY A 77 37.46 15.79 -37.65
C GLY A 77 36.13 15.26 -37.13
N LEU A 78 35.53 14.28 -37.81
CA LEU A 78 34.29 13.64 -37.40
C LEU A 78 34.40 13.05 -35.98
N ALA A 79 35.48 12.32 -35.67
CA ALA A 79 35.69 11.73 -34.35
C ALA A 79 35.81 12.78 -33.24
N ILE A 80 36.60 13.83 -33.45
CA ILE A 80 36.77 14.91 -32.47
C ILE A 80 35.48 15.70 -32.31
N GLY A 81 34.80 16.01 -33.41
CA GLY A 81 33.51 16.70 -33.39
C GLY A 81 32.44 15.89 -32.67
N LEU A 82 32.38 14.57 -32.87
CA LEU A 82 31.51 13.67 -32.12
C LEU A 82 31.79 13.72 -30.62
N ILE A 83 33.06 13.68 -30.21
CA ILE A 83 33.46 13.76 -28.80
C ILE A 83 33.04 15.10 -28.19
N ILE A 84 33.32 16.22 -28.86
CA ILE A 84 32.98 17.56 -28.37
C ILE A 84 31.46 17.72 -28.26
N ILE A 85 30.71 17.35 -29.31
CA ILE A 85 29.24 17.45 -29.31
C ILE A 85 28.64 16.55 -28.23
N ALA A 86 29.15 15.32 -28.07
CA ALA A 86 28.69 14.42 -27.02
C ALA A 86 28.95 15.00 -25.62
N LEU A 87 30.13 15.57 -25.37
CA LEU A 87 30.48 16.20 -24.09
C LEU A 87 29.59 17.43 -23.80
N VAL A 88 29.44 18.33 -24.77
CA VAL A 88 28.59 19.52 -24.62
C VAL A 88 27.14 19.10 -24.40
N HIS A 89 26.63 18.12 -25.15
CA HIS A 89 25.28 17.61 -24.99
C HIS A 89 25.07 16.94 -23.63
N MET A 90 26.00 16.13 -23.15
CA MET A 90 25.89 15.48 -21.85
C MET A 90 25.89 16.52 -20.71
N VAL A 91 26.76 17.52 -20.78
CA VAL A 91 26.84 18.57 -19.75
C VAL A 91 25.61 19.46 -19.77
N VAL A 92 25.28 20.03 -20.93
CA VAL A 92 24.22 21.04 -21.08
C VAL A 92 22.83 20.42 -21.14
N GLY A 93 22.70 19.27 -21.81
CA GLY A 93 21.44 18.58 -22.03
C GLY A 93 21.00 17.69 -20.87
N GLU A 94 21.94 17.13 -20.11
CA GLU A 94 21.63 16.18 -19.05
C GLU A 94 22.11 16.62 -17.66
N MET A 95 23.42 16.79 -17.45
CA MET A 95 23.97 17.00 -16.10
C MET A 95 23.48 18.29 -15.44
N VAL A 96 23.56 19.43 -16.15
CA VAL A 96 23.15 20.73 -15.62
C VAL A 96 21.64 20.77 -15.33
N PRO A 97 20.74 20.39 -16.27
CA PRO A 97 19.31 20.35 -15.99
C PRO A 97 18.95 19.39 -14.85
N LYS A 98 19.60 18.22 -14.79
CA LYS A 98 19.37 17.23 -13.73
C LYS A 98 19.79 17.76 -12.36
N SER A 99 20.96 18.41 -12.28
CA SER A 99 21.44 19.04 -11.05
C SER A 99 20.49 20.13 -10.56
N LEU A 100 20.01 21.00 -11.46
CA LEU A 100 19.02 22.03 -11.14
C LEU A 100 17.70 21.39 -10.63
N ALA A 101 17.22 20.36 -11.31
CA ALA A 101 16.00 19.64 -10.91
C ALA A 101 16.11 18.95 -9.55
N LEU A 102 17.31 18.53 -9.14
CA LEU A 102 17.55 17.94 -7.82
C LEU A 102 17.72 18.99 -6.73
N SER A 103 18.30 20.14 -7.05
CA SER A 103 18.50 21.24 -6.09
C SER A 103 17.22 21.97 -5.70
N ALA A 104 16.26 22.10 -6.62
CA ALA A 104 14.97 22.75 -6.38
C ALA A 104 13.82 22.02 -7.07
N PRO A 105 13.48 20.79 -6.62
CA PRO A 105 12.54 19.91 -7.34
C PRO A 105 11.15 20.52 -7.53
N GLU A 106 10.61 21.20 -6.52
CA GLU A 106 9.26 21.77 -6.58
C GLU A 106 9.19 22.96 -7.53
N ALA A 107 10.17 23.87 -7.47
CA ALA A 107 10.21 25.06 -8.32
C ALA A 107 10.40 24.69 -9.80
N VAL A 108 11.33 23.76 -10.08
CA VAL A 108 11.58 23.27 -11.44
C VAL A 108 10.37 22.53 -11.98
N ALA A 109 9.72 21.67 -11.18
CA ALA A 109 8.52 20.96 -11.61
C ALA A 109 7.38 21.91 -12.00
N ILE A 110 7.11 22.93 -11.17
CA ILE A 110 6.05 23.92 -11.43
C ILE A 110 6.36 24.76 -12.68
N ALA A 111 7.62 25.18 -12.85
CA ALA A 111 8.05 25.99 -13.98
C ALA A 111 7.99 25.22 -15.31
N LEU A 112 8.42 23.95 -15.33
CA LEU A 112 8.48 23.14 -16.55
C LEU A 112 7.16 22.44 -16.89
N ALA A 113 6.26 22.24 -15.92
CA ALA A 113 4.99 21.54 -16.13
C ALA A 113 4.14 22.03 -17.34
N PRO A 114 4.02 23.34 -17.62
CA PRO A 114 3.25 23.81 -18.77
C PRO A 114 3.88 23.42 -20.11
N VAL A 115 5.19 23.61 -20.24
CA VAL A 115 5.96 23.29 -21.45
C VAL A 115 5.96 21.78 -21.67
N HIS A 116 6.23 21.02 -20.61
CA HIS A 116 6.21 19.56 -20.67
C HIS A 116 4.84 19.03 -21.09
N ARG A 117 3.74 19.58 -20.57
CA ARG A 117 2.38 19.17 -20.97
C ARG A 117 2.11 19.42 -22.45
N LEU A 118 2.61 20.52 -23.01
CA LEU A 118 2.48 20.81 -24.44
C LEU A 118 3.22 19.76 -25.29
N VAL A 119 4.47 19.46 -24.92
CA VAL A 119 5.30 18.46 -25.61
C VAL A 119 4.66 17.08 -25.54
N VAL A 120 4.22 16.66 -24.34
CA VAL A 120 3.52 15.38 -24.16
C VAL A 120 2.25 15.35 -25.00
N GLY A 121 1.47 16.44 -25.04
CA GLY A 121 0.27 16.54 -25.87
C GLY A 121 0.55 16.34 -27.36
N LEU A 122 1.66 16.89 -27.86
CA LEU A 122 2.09 16.77 -29.25
C LEU A 122 2.56 15.34 -29.60
N VAL A 123 3.27 14.69 -28.69
CA VAL A 123 3.86 13.35 -28.89
C VAL A 123 2.87 12.22 -28.58
N ARG A 124 1.80 12.50 -27.83
CA ARG A 124 0.74 11.54 -27.46
C ARG A 124 0.17 10.70 -28.62
N PRO A 125 -0.17 11.25 -29.80
CA PRO A 125 -0.65 10.43 -30.91
C PRO A 125 0.40 9.44 -31.43
N ALA A 126 1.68 9.83 -31.45
CA ALA A 126 2.77 8.93 -31.85
C ALA A 126 2.95 7.79 -30.84
N VAL A 127 2.90 8.10 -29.54
CA VAL A 127 2.92 7.08 -28.46
C VAL A 127 1.74 6.12 -28.62
N ALA A 128 0.53 6.65 -28.83
CA ALA A 128 -0.67 5.83 -29.01
C ALA A 128 -0.56 4.87 -30.21
N GLY A 129 0.00 5.35 -31.33
CA GLY A 129 0.27 4.52 -32.51
C GLY A 129 1.28 3.40 -32.22
N LEU A 130 2.34 3.69 -31.47
CA LEU A 130 3.34 2.69 -31.07
C LEU A 130 2.74 1.62 -30.13
N TYR A 131 1.91 2.03 -29.17
CA TYR A 131 1.15 1.10 -28.31
C TYR A 131 0.17 0.23 -29.10
N TRP A 132 -0.45 0.78 -30.15
CA TRP A 132 -1.34 0.02 -31.04
C TRP A 132 -0.55 -1.05 -31.81
N LEU A 133 0.61 -0.69 -32.36
CA LEU A 133 1.54 -1.63 -33.01
C LEU A 133 2.02 -2.72 -32.04
N ALA A 134 2.40 -2.35 -30.82
CA ALA A 134 2.82 -3.29 -29.79
C ALA A 134 1.71 -4.29 -29.45
N ARG A 135 0.46 -3.84 -29.28
CA ARG A 135 -0.69 -4.72 -29.03
C ARG A 135 -0.97 -5.70 -30.17
N ILE A 136 -0.76 -5.28 -31.42
CA ILE A 136 -0.86 -6.20 -32.56
C ILE A 136 0.25 -7.24 -32.49
N GLY A 137 1.48 -6.82 -32.22
CA GLY A 137 2.62 -7.72 -32.09
C GLY A 137 2.44 -8.76 -30.98
N THR A 138 2.01 -8.36 -29.79
CA THR A 138 1.81 -9.30 -28.66
C THR A 138 0.67 -10.28 -28.92
N ARG A 139 -0.41 -9.83 -29.57
CA ARG A 139 -1.51 -10.73 -29.99
C ARG A 139 -1.06 -11.76 -31.02
N LEU A 140 -0.16 -11.41 -31.93
CA LEU A 140 0.41 -12.36 -32.89
C LEU A 140 1.30 -13.43 -32.23
N VAL A 141 1.88 -13.12 -31.07
CA VAL A 141 2.71 -14.04 -30.28
C VAL A 141 1.88 -14.78 -29.21
N GLY A 142 0.57 -14.54 -29.12
CA GLY A 142 -0.33 -15.20 -28.17
C GLY A 142 -0.21 -14.71 -26.73
N VAL A 143 0.36 -13.51 -26.52
CA VAL A 143 0.49 -12.88 -25.20
C VAL A 143 -0.63 -11.84 -25.05
N GLU A 144 -1.51 -12.04 -24.07
CA GLU A 144 -2.56 -11.09 -23.72
C GLU A 144 -1.90 -9.79 -23.19
N PRO A 145 -2.15 -8.62 -23.80
CA PRO A 145 -1.59 -7.36 -23.30
C PRO A 145 -2.13 -7.08 -21.90
N ALA A 146 -1.25 -6.83 -20.92
CA ALA A 146 -1.67 -6.32 -19.62
C ALA A 146 -2.30 -4.93 -19.82
N ASP A 147 -3.58 -4.78 -19.47
CA ASP A 147 -4.27 -3.49 -19.53
C ASP A 147 -3.78 -2.61 -18.38
N GLU A 148 -2.89 -1.66 -18.69
CA GLU A 148 -2.32 -0.71 -17.72
C GLU A 148 -3.39 0.19 -17.04
N LEU A 149 -4.60 0.27 -17.58
CA LEU A 149 -5.72 1.01 -16.97
C LEU A 149 -6.41 0.25 -15.82
N ALA A 150 -6.10 -1.03 -15.64
CA ALA A 150 -6.58 -1.84 -14.52
C ALA A 150 -5.43 -2.09 -13.52
N GLN A 151 -4.78 -1.01 -13.06
CA GLN A 151 -4.00 -1.10 -11.83
C GLN A 151 -4.97 -1.24 -10.65
N ALA A 152 -5.43 -2.47 -10.42
CA ALA A 152 -5.92 -2.83 -9.09
C ALA A 152 -4.70 -2.74 -8.16
N HIS A 153 -4.52 -1.59 -7.51
CA HIS A 153 -3.45 -1.39 -6.54
C HIS A 153 -3.53 -2.50 -5.50
N THR A 154 -2.38 -3.13 -5.23
CA THR A 154 -2.31 -4.16 -4.20
C THR A 154 -2.53 -3.52 -2.82
N ALA A 155 -2.99 -4.29 -1.83
CA ALA A 155 -3.22 -3.75 -0.47
C ALA A 155 -1.98 -3.02 0.11
N PRO A 156 -0.73 -3.48 -0.10
CA PRO A 156 0.47 -2.74 0.29
C PRO A 156 0.64 -1.40 -0.44
N GLU A 157 0.36 -1.34 -1.75
CA GLU A 157 0.42 -0.09 -2.51
C GLU A 157 -0.63 0.91 -2.02
N LEU A 158 -1.85 0.46 -1.75
CA LEU A 158 -2.90 1.29 -1.16
C LEU A 158 -2.51 1.80 0.23
N ALA A 159 -1.85 0.98 1.04
CA ALA A 159 -1.36 1.39 2.37
C ALA A 159 -0.31 2.51 2.26
N VAL A 160 0.60 2.44 1.28
CA VAL A 160 1.57 3.51 0.99
C VAL A 160 0.86 4.80 0.58
N MET A 161 -0.15 4.73 -0.29
CA MET A 161 -0.94 5.91 -0.70
C MET A 161 -1.70 6.55 0.47
N VAL A 162 -2.26 5.73 1.35
CA VAL A 162 -2.95 6.19 2.57
C VAL A 162 -1.97 6.84 3.55
N ALA A 163 -0.75 6.31 3.68
CA ALA A 163 0.31 6.92 4.48
C ALA A 163 0.81 8.25 3.90
N GLU A 164 0.98 8.34 2.57
CA GLU A 164 1.32 9.59 1.89
C GLU A 164 0.23 10.65 2.04
N SER A 165 -1.04 10.25 1.96
CA SER A 165 -2.19 11.16 2.15
C SER A 165 -2.25 11.74 3.57
N ARG A 166 -1.92 10.93 4.60
CA ARG A 166 -1.75 11.42 5.99
C ARG A 166 -0.56 12.37 6.11
N ALA A 167 0.57 12.06 5.48
CA ALA A 167 1.75 12.94 5.50
C ALA A 167 1.51 14.28 4.79
N GLY A 168 0.61 14.29 3.79
CA GLY A 168 0.14 15.48 3.10
C GLY A 168 -0.91 16.31 3.87
N GLY A 169 -1.44 15.78 4.99
CA GLY A 169 -2.46 16.46 5.79
C GLY A 169 -3.91 16.28 5.31
N GLU A 170 -4.13 15.45 4.28
CA GLU A 170 -5.44 15.19 3.67
C GLU A 170 -6.29 14.17 4.46
N LEU A 171 -5.67 13.43 5.39
CA LEU A 171 -6.32 12.43 6.23
C LEU A 171 -6.07 12.71 7.70
N GLN A 172 -7.14 12.68 8.50
CA GLN A 172 -7.03 12.67 9.95
C GLN A 172 -6.47 11.33 10.45
N LEU A 173 -5.92 11.32 11.67
CA LEU A 173 -5.32 10.12 12.26
C LEU A 173 -6.31 8.94 12.30
N THR A 174 -7.55 9.20 12.73
CA THR A 174 -8.60 8.18 12.81
C THR A 174 -8.99 7.63 11.44
N GLU A 175 -9.04 8.48 10.41
CA GLU A 175 -9.35 8.05 9.03
C GLU A 175 -8.21 7.18 8.47
N HIS A 176 -6.96 7.54 8.77
CA HIS A 176 -5.79 6.77 8.42
C HIS A 176 -5.80 5.38 9.08
N GLU A 177 -6.04 5.30 10.39
CA GLU A 177 -6.10 4.05 11.15
C GLU A 177 -7.21 3.12 10.62
N LEU A 178 -8.40 3.66 10.36
CA LEU A 178 -9.51 2.91 9.76
C LEU A 178 -9.17 2.35 8.37
N LEU A 179 -8.53 3.15 7.52
CA LEU A 179 -8.17 2.73 6.16
C LEU A 179 -7.07 1.65 6.18
N VAL A 180 -6.06 1.82 7.03
CA VAL A 180 -4.98 0.83 7.20
C VAL A 180 -5.54 -0.46 7.80
N GLY A 181 -6.37 -0.38 8.82
CA GLY A 181 -7.03 -1.53 9.43
C GLY A 181 -7.94 -2.27 8.44
N ALA A 182 -8.71 -1.56 7.63
CA ALA A 182 -9.54 -2.16 6.58
C ALA A 182 -8.73 -2.87 5.48
N LEU A 183 -7.55 -2.34 5.11
CA LEU A 183 -6.65 -2.99 4.15
C LEU A 183 -6.00 -4.25 4.75
N GLY A 184 -5.60 -4.19 6.03
CA GLY A 184 -5.02 -5.33 6.75
C GLY A 184 -6.03 -6.45 6.97
N PHE A 185 -7.29 -6.12 7.26
CA PHE A 185 -8.38 -7.05 7.56
C PHE A 185 -8.54 -8.20 6.56
N LEU A 186 -8.30 -7.95 5.27
CA LEU A 186 -8.44 -8.95 4.20
C LEU A 186 -7.47 -10.12 4.34
N GLN A 187 -6.36 -9.93 5.05
CA GLN A 187 -5.30 -10.94 5.19
C GLN A 187 -5.23 -11.57 6.58
N ILE A 188 -6.04 -11.12 7.53
CA ILE A 188 -6.00 -11.62 8.91
C ILE A 188 -6.73 -12.96 9.02
N GLN A 189 -6.10 -13.91 9.71
CA GLN A 189 -6.70 -15.19 10.08
C GLN A 189 -7.36 -15.11 11.45
N VAL A 190 -8.34 -15.98 11.69
CA VAL A 190 -9.03 -16.09 12.99
C VAL A 190 -8.06 -16.32 14.15
N SER A 191 -7.00 -17.11 13.94
CA SER A 191 -5.97 -17.40 14.95
C SER A 191 -5.22 -16.18 15.48
N GLU A 192 -5.18 -15.08 14.72
CA GLU A 192 -4.47 -13.85 15.08
C GLU A 192 -5.28 -12.96 16.03
N VAL A 193 -6.61 -13.10 16.00
CA VAL A 193 -7.55 -12.24 16.76
C VAL A 193 -8.26 -13.01 17.88
N MET A 194 -8.36 -14.35 17.80
CA MET A 194 -9.08 -15.14 18.79
C MET A 194 -8.51 -14.99 20.22
N ALA A 195 -9.40 -15.01 21.20
CA ALA A 195 -9.04 -15.25 22.60
C ALA A 195 -8.55 -16.71 22.73
N PRO A 196 -7.28 -16.95 23.09
CA PRO A 196 -6.74 -18.30 23.18
C PRO A 196 -7.39 -19.10 24.31
N ARG A 197 -7.46 -20.42 24.18
CA ARG A 197 -8.06 -21.36 25.16
C ARG A 197 -7.70 -21.04 26.62
N GLN A 198 -6.44 -20.70 26.88
CA GLN A 198 -5.92 -20.43 28.22
C GLN A 198 -6.53 -19.18 28.90
N HIS A 199 -7.15 -18.29 28.13
CA HIS A 199 -7.85 -17.10 28.63
C HIS A 199 -9.38 -17.26 28.63
N LEU A 200 -9.89 -18.44 28.25
CA LEU A 200 -11.33 -18.67 28.20
C LEU A 200 -11.87 -18.99 29.58
N VAL A 201 -12.93 -18.28 29.96
CA VAL A 201 -13.76 -18.67 31.10
C VAL A 201 -14.83 -19.61 30.60
N THR A 202 -14.94 -20.76 31.27
CA THR A 202 -15.84 -21.85 30.88
C THR A 202 -16.62 -22.36 32.09
N VAL A 203 -17.84 -22.83 31.85
CA VAL A 203 -18.72 -23.42 32.85
C VAL A 203 -19.20 -24.78 32.36
N PRO A 204 -19.28 -25.83 33.21
CA PRO A 204 -19.85 -27.10 32.79
C PRO A 204 -21.37 -27.00 32.59
N ASN A 205 -21.93 -27.79 31.69
CA ASN A 205 -23.37 -27.87 31.45
C ASN A 205 -24.17 -28.41 32.65
N THR A 206 -23.49 -28.99 33.63
CA THR A 206 -24.03 -29.45 34.92
C THR A 206 -23.98 -28.39 36.01
N ALA A 207 -23.47 -27.18 35.72
CA ALA A 207 -23.45 -26.10 36.69
C ALA A 207 -24.86 -25.61 37.02
N THR A 208 -25.03 -25.14 38.26
CA THR A 208 -26.23 -24.40 38.65
C THR A 208 -26.18 -22.97 38.14
N VAL A 209 -27.35 -22.33 38.06
CA VAL A 209 -27.43 -20.89 37.70
C VAL A 209 -26.63 -20.04 38.67
N ALA A 210 -26.70 -20.32 39.98
CA ALA A 210 -25.91 -19.60 40.99
C ALA A 210 -24.40 -19.74 40.79
N GLN A 211 -23.91 -20.93 40.38
CA GLN A 211 -22.49 -21.13 40.08
C GLN A 211 -22.06 -20.34 38.83
N ALA A 212 -22.91 -20.30 37.80
CA ALA A 212 -22.64 -19.52 36.60
C ALA A 212 -22.66 -18.00 36.89
N GLU A 213 -23.59 -17.52 37.73
CA GLU A 213 -23.64 -16.13 38.19
C GLU A 213 -22.37 -15.73 38.92
N GLU A 214 -21.92 -16.55 39.89
CA GLU A 214 -20.69 -16.31 40.64
C GLU A 214 -19.46 -16.26 39.72
N LEU A 215 -19.36 -17.19 38.76
CA LEU A 215 -18.27 -17.22 37.80
C LEU A 215 -18.24 -15.97 36.90
N VAL A 216 -19.41 -15.54 36.41
CA VAL A 216 -19.53 -14.30 35.63
C VAL A 216 -19.14 -13.09 36.46
N HIS A 217 -19.56 -13.03 37.72
CA HIS A 217 -19.23 -11.94 38.62
C HIS A 217 -17.71 -11.85 38.90
N GLN A 218 -17.07 -12.98 39.18
CA GLN A 218 -15.63 -13.05 39.44
C GLN A 218 -14.78 -12.76 38.20
N SER A 219 -15.22 -13.24 37.03
CA SER A 219 -14.45 -13.08 35.79
C SER A 219 -14.64 -11.74 35.09
N GLY A 220 -15.77 -11.06 35.32
CA GLY A 220 -16.12 -9.82 34.63
C GLY A 220 -16.51 -10.00 33.16
N HIS A 221 -16.64 -11.24 32.67
CA HIS A 221 -16.96 -11.49 31.26
C HIS A 221 -18.46 -11.50 30.99
N SER A 222 -18.88 -10.78 29.94
CA SER A 222 -20.27 -10.74 29.47
C SER A 222 -20.74 -12.04 28.81
N ARG A 223 -19.81 -12.90 28.39
CA ARG A 223 -20.05 -14.16 27.67
C ARG A 223 -19.11 -15.24 28.20
N VAL A 224 -19.66 -16.42 28.52
CA VAL A 224 -18.91 -17.56 29.07
C VAL A 224 -19.26 -18.80 28.27
N LEU A 225 -18.27 -19.63 27.95
CA LEU A 225 -18.50 -20.88 27.20
C LEU A 225 -19.10 -21.96 28.10
N VAL A 226 -20.02 -22.75 27.55
CA VAL A 226 -20.62 -23.90 28.24
C VAL A 226 -20.03 -25.18 27.65
N LEU A 227 -19.34 -25.95 28.49
CA LEU A 227 -18.71 -27.22 28.13
C LEU A 227 -19.59 -28.41 28.50
N GLY A 228 -19.53 -29.46 27.69
CA GLY A 228 -20.17 -30.74 27.93
C GLY A 228 -19.37 -31.62 28.90
N ALA A 229 -19.52 -32.93 28.74
CA ALA A 229 -18.82 -33.90 29.59
C ALA A 229 -17.32 -34.00 29.27
N ALA A 230 -16.94 -33.76 28.00
CA ALA A 230 -15.55 -33.75 27.58
C ALA A 230 -14.96 -32.32 27.59
N PRO A 231 -13.66 -32.15 27.90
CA PRO A 231 -13.03 -30.82 28.04
C PRO A 231 -13.12 -29.91 26.82
N ASP A 232 -13.18 -30.50 25.62
CA ASP A 232 -13.22 -29.79 24.34
C ASP A 232 -14.61 -29.78 23.70
N GLN A 233 -15.60 -30.37 24.38
CA GLN A 233 -16.96 -30.44 23.87
C GLN A 233 -17.71 -29.14 24.20
N VAL A 234 -17.64 -28.17 23.29
CA VAL A 234 -18.43 -26.93 23.41
C VAL A 234 -19.90 -27.23 23.12
N THR A 235 -20.77 -26.99 24.09
CA THR A 235 -22.23 -27.07 23.92
C THR A 235 -22.85 -25.73 23.47
N GLY A 236 -22.22 -24.62 23.85
CA GLY A 236 -22.64 -23.28 23.48
C GLY A 236 -21.96 -22.22 24.34
N PHE A 237 -22.64 -21.09 24.50
CA PHE A 237 -22.21 -20.00 25.39
C PHE A 237 -23.42 -19.41 26.12
N LEU A 238 -23.18 -18.83 27.29
CA LEU A 238 -24.17 -18.09 28.06
C LEU A 238 -23.83 -16.59 28.05
N HIS A 239 -24.85 -15.75 28.11
CA HIS A 239 -24.67 -14.32 28.38
C HIS A 239 -24.92 -14.01 29.84
N ALA A 240 -24.09 -13.15 30.42
CA ALA A 240 -24.25 -12.66 31.79
C ALA A 240 -25.67 -12.11 32.04
N LYS A 241 -26.21 -11.32 31.11
CA LYS A 241 -27.56 -10.74 31.20
C LYS A 241 -28.68 -11.78 31.24
N ASP A 242 -28.48 -12.95 30.63
CA ASP A 242 -29.52 -13.98 30.56
C ASP A 242 -29.65 -14.69 31.92
N LEU A 243 -28.61 -14.65 32.77
CA LEU A 243 -28.66 -15.14 34.15
C LEU A 243 -29.52 -14.24 35.04
N ILE A 244 -29.49 -12.92 34.82
CA ILE A 244 -30.29 -11.93 35.58
C ILE A 244 -31.79 -12.15 35.38
N ALA A 245 -32.18 -12.66 34.21
CA ALA A 245 -33.57 -12.93 33.87
C ALA A 245 -34.12 -14.23 34.52
N VAL A 246 -33.29 -15.02 35.20
CA VAL A 246 -33.72 -16.27 35.84
C VAL A 246 -34.38 -15.98 37.19
N SER A 247 -35.54 -16.57 37.42
CA SER A 247 -36.26 -16.42 38.69
C SER A 247 -35.42 -16.92 39.88
N PRO A 248 -35.45 -16.25 41.04
CA PRO A 248 -34.66 -16.64 42.22
C PRO A 248 -34.88 -18.09 42.67
N GLU A 249 -36.07 -18.64 42.47
CA GLU A 249 -36.42 -20.01 42.86
C GLU A 249 -35.70 -21.08 42.02
N LEU A 250 -35.23 -20.71 40.83
CA LEU A 250 -34.52 -21.60 39.90
C LEU A 250 -32.99 -21.51 40.03
N ARG A 251 -32.47 -20.62 40.90
CA ARG A 251 -31.02 -20.39 41.03
C ARG A 251 -30.23 -21.61 41.48
N SER A 252 -30.82 -22.46 42.30
CA SER A 252 -30.21 -23.72 42.74
C SER A 252 -30.31 -24.84 41.70
N GLY A 253 -31.08 -24.65 40.63
CA GLY A 253 -31.24 -25.61 39.54
C GLY A 253 -30.15 -25.49 38.47
N LEU A 254 -30.13 -26.46 37.57
CA LEU A 254 -29.27 -26.47 36.38
C LEU A 254 -29.59 -25.30 35.45
N LEU A 255 -28.64 -24.96 34.57
CA LEU A 255 -28.83 -23.98 33.50
C LEU A 255 -30.07 -24.35 32.64
N PRO A 256 -31.09 -23.46 32.56
CA PRO A 256 -32.26 -23.70 31.73
C PRO A 256 -31.90 -23.82 30.23
N PRO A 257 -32.58 -24.69 29.45
CA PRO A 257 -32.25 -24.96 28.04
C PRO A 257 -32.25 -23.74 27.10
N GLY A 258 -32.96 -22.66 27.46
CA GLY A 258 -33.06 -21.45 26.64
C GLY A 258 -31.94 -20.42 26.85
N ILE A 259 -31.08 -20.61 27.86
CA ILE A 259 -30.02 -19.66 28.21
C ILE A 259 -28.72 -19.97 27.47
N VAL A 260 -28.48 -21.25 27.18
CA VAL A 260 -27.30 -21.70 26.43
C VAL A 260 -27.55 -21.47 24.94
N ARG A 261 -26.79 -20.55 24.35
CA ARG A 261 -26.89 -20.16 22.94
C ARG A 261 -25.85 -20.89 22.10
N VAL A 262 -26.20 -21.17 20.86
CA VAL A 262 -25.31 -21.87 19.92
C VAL A 262 -24.24 -20.92 19.37
N ALA A 263 -22.97 -21.23 19.58
CA ALA A 263 -21.84 -20.55 18.94
C ALA A 263 -21.64 -21.06 17.51
N LEU A 264 -21.10 -20.21 16.62
CA LEU A 264 -20.56 -20.70 15.35
C LEU A 264 -19.31 -21.54 15.60
N SER A 265 -19.04 -22.51 14.73
CA SER A 265 -17.76 -23.21 14.70
C SER A 265 -16.98 -22.79 13.45
N VAL A 266 -15.70 -22.49 13.65
CA VAL A 266 -14.73 -22.06 12.63
C VAL A 266 -13.35 -22.64 12.93
N LYS A 267 -12.48 -22.64 11.93
CA LYS A 267 -11.09 -23.07 12.08
C LYS A 267 -10.17 -21.89 12.38
N SER A 268 -8.94 -22.19 12.81
CA SER A 268 -7.90 -21.21 13.11
C SER A 268 -7.35 -20.50 11.87
N ASP A 269 -7.39 -21.17 10.72
CA ASP A 269 -6.91 -20.71 9.41
C ASP A 269 -8.01 -20.02 8.56
N ASP A 270 -9.27 -20.01 9.04
CA ASP A 270 -10.36 -19.28 8.39
C ASP A 270 -10.02 -17.77 8.32
N ARG A 271 -10.39 -17.12 7.22
CA ARG A 271 -10.22 -15.66 7.06
C ARG A 271 -11.21 -14.89 7.93
N LEU A 272 -10.76 -13.78 8.50
CA LEU A 272 -11.58 -12.94 9.38
C LEU A 272 -12.77 -12.34 8.61
N GLU A 273 -12.60 -12.02 7.33
CA GLU A 273 -13.67 -11.52 6.46
C GLU A 273 -14.82 -12.52 6.28
N ASP A 274 -14.48 -13.79 6.09
CA ASP A 274 -15.46 -14.87 5.89
C ASP A 274 -16.22 -15.13 7.19
N LEU A 275 -15.50 -15.14 8.32
CA LEU A 275 -16.12 -15.24 9.62
C LEU A 275 -17.07 -14.07 9.89
N MET A 276 -16.66 -12.82 9.61
CA MET A 276 -17.51 -11.65 9.78
C MET A 276 -18.79 -11.75 8.93
N GLN A 277 -18.67 -12.14 7.66
CA GLN A 277 -19.83 -12.37 6.80
C GLN A 277 -20.75 -13.47 7.35
N LYS A 278 -20.17 -14.58 7.84
CA LYS A 278 -20.92 -15.68 8.46
C LYS A 278 -21.65 -15.24 9.73
N MET A 279 -21.00 -14.47 10.59
CA MET A 279 -21.59 -13.86 11.79
C MET A 279 -22.76 -12.95 11.44
N ARG A 280 -22.60 -12.05 10.45
CA ARG A 280 -23.65 -11.13 9.98
C ARG A 280 -24.85 -11.88 9.38
N ARG A 281 -24.62 -12.88 8.54
CA ARG A 281 -25.69 -13.68 7.91
C ARG A 281 -26.48 -14.49 8.92
N THR A 282 -25.81 -15.07 9.90
CA THR A 282 -26.44 -15.92 10.93
C THR A 282 -26.95 -15.14 12.14
N ARG A 283 -26.66 -13.83 12.22
CA ARG A 283 -26.91 -12.96 13.40
C ARG A 283 -26.33 -13.55 14.69
N ARG A 284 -25.14 -14.15 14.59
CA ARG A 284 -24.39 -14.72 15.73
C ARG A 284 -23.10 -13.94 15.91
N HIS A 285 -22.87 -13.42 17.11
CA HIS A 285 -21.70 -12.58 17.41
C HIS A 285 -20.57 -13.33 18.11
N VAL A 286 -20.67 -14.67 18.20
CA VAL A 286 -19.70 -15.53 18.90
C VAL A 286 -19.41 -16.74 18.03
N ALA A 287 -18.13 -17.02 17.82
CA ALA A 287 -17.65 -18.24 17.22
C ALA A 287 -16.60 -18.89 18.12
N VAL A 288 -16.64 -20.22 18.19
CA VAL A 288 -15.58 -21.02 18.79
C VAL A 288 -14.65 -21.52 17.70
N VAL A 289 -13.36 -21.45 18.00
CA VAL A 289 -12.30 -21.89 17.11
C VAL A 289 -11.96 -23.33 17.47
N MET A 290 -12.28 -24.23 16.56
CA MET A 290 -12.12 -25.67 16.74
C MET A 290 -11.23 -26.22 15.62
N ASP A 291 -10.22 -26.99 15.99
CA ASP A 291 -9.40 -27.73 15.02
C ASP A 291 -9.17 -29.17 15.50
N HIS A 292 -9.29 -30.14 14.59
CA HIS A 292 -9.21 -31.57 14.91
C HIS A 292 -10.04 -32.03 16.13
N GLY A 293 -11.17 -31.37 16.40
CA GLY A 293 -12.04 -31.66 17.55
C GLY A 293 -11.59 -31.07 18.89
N GLN A 294 -10.51 -30.28 18.89
CA GLN A 294 -10.01 -29.56 20.07
C GLN A 294 -10.41 -28.09 20.04
N LEU A 295 -10.65 -27.52 21.21
CA LEU A 295 -10.93 -26.09 21.38
C LEU A 295 -9.63 -25.29 21.42
N PHE A 296 -9.46 -24.38 20.45
CA PHE A 296 -8.31 -23.48 20.35
C PHE A 296 -8.58 -22.09 20.92
N GLY A 297 -9.82 -21.62 20.79
CA GLY A 297 -10.15 -20.25 21.18
C GLY A 297 -11.61 -19.87 20.97
N LEU A 298 -11.89 -18.60 21.21
CA LEU A 298 -13.17 -17.95 20.95
C LEU A 298 -12.91 -16.61 20.27
N VAL A 299 -13.78 -16.24 19.35
CA VAL A 299 -13.74 -14.94 18.68
C VAL A 299 -15.15 -14.36 18.63
N THR A 300 -15.25 -13.07 18.91
CA THR A 300 -16.50 -12.32 18.90
C THR A 300 -16.53 -11.32 17.74
N LEU A 301 -17.73 -10.82 17.43
CA LEU A 301 -17.87 -9.74 16.46
C LEU A 301 -17.17 -8.45 16.94
N GLU A 302 -17.09 -8.25 18.25
CA GLU A 302 -16.42 -7.11 18.88
C GLU A 302 -14.91 -7.17 18.57
N ASP A 303 -14.27 -8.34 18.75
CA ASP A 303 -12.84 -8.53 18.42
C ASP A 303 -12.55 -8.33 16.92
N ILE A 304 -13.47 -8.76 16.04
CA ILE A 304 -13.37 -8.55 14.59
C ILE A 304 -13.41 -7.06 14.23
N LEU A 305 -14.29 -6.30 14.88
CA LEU A 305 -14.42 -4.85 14.66
C LEU A 305 -13.20 -4.11 15.21
N GLU A 306 -12.68 -4.53 16.35
CA GLU A 306 -11.45 -4.01 16.93
C GLU A 306 -10.25 -4.21 15.99
N ALA A 307 -10.16 -5.34 15.31
CA ALA A 307 -9.11 -5.59 14.31
C ALA A 307 -9.18 -4.64 13.09
N ILE A 308 -10.35 -4.08 12.77
CA ILE A 308 -10.53 -3.11 11.67
C ILE A 308 -10.33 -1.68 12.14
N VAL A 309 -10.87 -1.35 13.31
CA VAL A 309 -10.94 0.03 13.80
C VAL A 309 -9.68 0.43 14.58
N GLY A 310 -8.93 -0.54 15.10
CA GLY A 310 -7.93 -0.28 16.13
C GLY A 310 -8.61 0.09 17.46
N GLU A 311 -7.81 0.23 18.52
CA GLU A 311 -8.35 0.75 19.79
C GLU A 311 -8.80 2.19 19.58
N ILE A 312 -10.12 2.39 19.50
CA ILE A 312 -10.68 3.71 19.78
C ILE A 312 -10.26 3.98 21.22
N SER A 313 -9.32 4.91 21.41
CA SER A 313 -8.98 5.38 22.76
C SER A 313 -10.22 6.04 23.34
N ASP A 314 -11.06 5.23 23.99
CA ASP A 314 -12.13 5.74 24.82
C ASP A 314 -11.46 6.42 26.01
N GLU A 315 -11.93 7.59 26.42
CA GLU A 315 -11.31 8.42 27.46
C GLU A 315 -11.32 7.75 28.87
N SER A 316 -11.71 6.48 28.95
CA SER A 316 -12.05 5.74 30.17
C SER A 316 -11.25 4.44 30.42
N ASP A 317 -10.46 3.91 29.48
CA ASP A 317 -9.81 2.60 29.66
C ASP A 317 -8.32 2.66 29.99
N GLY A 318 -7.96 2.07 31.15
CA GLY A 318 -6.62 2.06 31.74
C GLY A 318 -6.06 0.65 31.96
N GLY A 319 -6.10 -0.21 30.93
CA GLY A 319 -5.60 -1.58 31.01
C GLY A 319 -4.73 -1.98 29.82
N PRO A 320 -3.58 -2.67 30.01
CA PRO A 320 -2.70 -3.03 28.91
C PRO A 320 -3.14 -4.36 28.27
N ARG A 321 -3.55 -4.38 26.99
CA ARG A 321 -3.73 -5.64 26.23
C ARG A 321 -3.23 -5.57 24.78
N VAL A 322 -2.28 -6.48 24.51
CA VAL A 322 -1.78 -7.08 23.25
C VAL A 322 -1.75 -6.22 21.97
N GLN A 323 -0.73 -5.37 21.89
CA GLN A 323 -0.17 -4.82 20.64
C GLN A 323 0.73 -5.88 19.96
N ARG A 324 0.23 -6.59 18.94
CA ARG A 324 1.10 -7.50 18.14
C ARG A 324 1.08 -7.24 16.62
N GLY A 325 -0.04 -6.82 16.03
CA GLY A 325 -0.13 -6.58 14.58
C GLY A 325 0.58 -5.32 14.09
N LEU A 326 0.53 -4.21 14.84
CA LEU A 326 1.15 -2.93 14.43
C LEU A 326 2.69 -2.96 14.46
N ARG A 327 3.29 -3.88 15.24
CA ARG A 327 4.74 -3.96 15.37
C ARG A 327 5.42 -4.63 14.17
N GLU A 328 4.71 -5.42 13.37
CA GLU A 328 5.29 -6.06 12.18
C GLU A 328 5.26 -5.12 10.97
N ALA A 329 4.16 -4.40 10.75
CA ALA A 329 4.09 -3.38 9.69
C ALA A 329 5.08 -2.21 9.91
N ASP A 330 5.24 -1.74 11.16
CA ASP A 330 6.25 -0.73 11.48
C ASP A 330 7.68 -1.27 11.33
N ARG A 331 7.93 -2.55 11.68
CA ARG A 331 9.25 -3.18 11.51
C ARG A 331 9.61 -3.41 10.04
N GLU A 332 8.65 -3.80 9.22
CA GLU A 332 8.85 -3.94 7.78
C GLU A 332 9.05 -2.56 7.11
N GLY A 333 8.31 -1.54 7.55
CA GLY A 333 8.50 -0.16 7.11
C GLY A 333 9.83 0.47 7.58
N GLU A 334 10.36 0.07 8.73
CA GLU A 334 11.70 0.45 9.21
C GLU A 334 12.81 -0.33 8.50
N ALA A 335 12.61 -1.62 8.20
CA ALA A 335 13.55 -2.44 7.43
C ALA A 335 13.69 -1.91 6.00
N TYR A 336 12.57 -1.58 5.35
CA TYR A 336 12.57 -0.94 4.03
C TYR A 336 13.27 0.42 4.04
N ARG A 337 13.05 1.25 5.08
CA ARG A 337 13.76 2.54 5.23
C ARG A 337 15.27 2.38 5.46
N ARG A 338 15.72 1.31 6.14
CA ARG A 338 17.15 1.02 6.32
C ARG A 338 17.81 0.54 5.03
N GLU A 339 17.15 -0.32 4.26
CA GLU A 339 17.67 -0.80 2.97
C GLU A 339 17.68 0.32 1.91
N ALA A 340 16.65 1.17 1.88
CA ALA A 340 16.61 2.36 1.03
C ALA A 340 17.61 3.45 1.46
N GLY A 341 17.99 3.50 2.75
CA GLY A 341 19.01 4.41 3.27
C GLY A 341 20.44 3.94 3.03
N GLN A 342 20.71 2.63 3.06
CA GLN A 342 22.05 2.07 2.83
C GLN A 342 22.46 2.08 1.34
N THR A 343 21.49 1.94 0.43
CA THR A 343 21.75 2.07 -1.01
C THR A 343 22.10 3.49 -1.47
N SER A 344 21.87 4.51 -0.62
CA SER A 344 22.27 5.90 -0.88
C SER A 344 23.60 6.29 -0.22
N GLY A 345 24.18 5.44 0.63
CA GLY A 345 25.42 5.73 1.38
C GLY A 345 26.71 5.17 0.75
N ASP A 346 26.61 4.14 -0.08
CA ASP A 346 27.77 3.48 -0.72
C ASP A 346 28.12 4.04 -2.11
N ALA A 347 27.49 5.13 -2.54
CA ALA A 347 27.77 5.77 -3.84
C ALA A 347 28.73 6.99 -3.74
N ASP A 348 29.29 7.26 -2.56
CA ASP A 348 30.14 8.44 -2.29
C ASP A 348 31.52 8.06 -1.67
N GLN A 349 32.04 6.87 -1.97
CA GLN A 349 33.46 6.51 -1.77
C GLN A 349 34.13 6.08 -3.07
#